data_AF-A0A946UR04-F1
#
_entry.id   AF-A0A946UR04-F1
#
_cell.length_a   1.000
_cell.length_b   1.000
_cell.length_c   1.000
_cell.angle_alpha   90.00
_cell.angle_beta   90.00
_cell.angle_gamma   90.00
#
_symmetry.space_group_name_H-M   'P 1'
#
loop_
_entity.id
_entity.type
_entity.pdbx_description
1 polymer ?
#
loop_
_entity_poly.entity_id
_entity_poly.type
_entity_poly.pdbx_seq_one_letter_code
_entity_poly.pdbx_strand_id
1 'polypeptide(L)'
;MRSITSVALIVTLSSCAINQRSAIDVAEEEYGFPDLTVQAFIPPIILAESGATIYLSDLVANTGESRSAKSTVRYYISAVPEIDVSVALVIGERNLRSLGPKERDESMEMPFVIPAGLSPPPLYLAACVDVDDVLTETNESNNCSNSNSRENSLFMSPALFDGVGVTPVLKPAAHDTNFPTF
;
A
#
# COMPACT_ATOMS: atom_id res chain seq x y z
N MET A 1 43.86 87.26 -12.21
CA MET A 1 43.17 87.43 -10.91
C MET A 1 41.83 86.73 -11.04
N ARG A 2 41.50 85.61 -10.39
CA ARG A 2 41.64 85.25 -8.98
C ARG A 2 41.80 83.71 -8.82
N SER A 3 42.47 83.34 -7.73
CA SER A 3 42.69 81.99 -7.18
C SER A 3 41.40 81.30 -6.74
N ILE A 4 41.36 79.95 -6.75
CA ILE A 4 40.82 79.00 -5.73
C ILE A 4 41.27 77.58 -6.18
N THR A 5 42.28 76.93 -5.56
CA THR A 5 42.25 75.99 -4.41
C THR A 5 41.53 74.64 -4.67
N SER A 6 42.30 73.54 -4.61
CA SER A 6 41.85 72.14 -4.65
C SER A 6 40.81 71.79 -3.58
N VAL A 7 39.84 70.93 -3.91
CA VAL A 7 39.35 69.86 -3.01
C VAL A 7 38.85 68.69 -3.86
N ALA A 8 39.50 67.52 -3.74
CA ALA A 8 38.96 66.27 -4.25
C ALA A 8 37.80 65.86 -3.34
N LEU A 9 36.57 65.86 -3.87
CA LEU A 9 35.39 65.38 -3.14
C LEU A 9 35.36 63.85 -3.22
N ILE A 10 35.93 63.19 -2.22
CA ILE A 10 35.65 61.79 -1.94
C ILE A 10 34.24 61.75 -1.34
N VAL A 11 33.25 61.36 -2.14
CA VAL A 11 31.93 61.00 -1.63
C VAL A 11 32.07 59.64 -0.97
N THR A 12 32.33 59.62 0.35
CA THR A 12 32.08 58.42 1.15
C THR A 12 30.57 58.25 1.23
N LEU A 13 30.02 57.36 0.39
CA LEU A 13 28.68 56.84 0.62
C LEU A 13 28.74 56.08 1.95
N SER A 14 27.94 56.53 2.91
CA SER A 14 27.68 55.81 4.16
C SER A 14 27.48 54.33 3.85
N SER A 15 28.25 53.48 4.53
CA SER A 15 28.05 52.04 4.53
C SER A 15 26.61 51.74 5.00
N CYS A 16 25.69 51.59 4.07
CA CYS A 16 24.48 50.85 4.33
C CYS A 16 24.95 49.41 4.51
N ALA A 17 24.76 48.85 5.70
CA ALA A 17 25.19 47.51 6.05
C ALA A 17 24.58 46.51 5.05
N ILE A 18 25.37 46.07 4.08
CA ILE A 18 25.03 44.90 3.28
C ILE A 18 25.46 43.70 4.11
N ASN A 19 24.57 43.26 5.00
CA ASN A 19 24.57 41.89 5.49
C ASN A 19 24.16 40.98 4.32
N GLN A 20 25.07 40.68 3.39
CA GLN A 20 24.91 39.51 2.52
C GLN A 20 25.31 38.27 3.32
N ARG A 21 24.47 37.93 4.30
CA ARG A 21 24.13 36.53 4.51
C ARG A 21 22.77 36.35 3.88
N SER A 22 22.73 36.35 2.55
CA SER A 22 21.69 35.62 1.85
C SER A 22 21.93 34.16 2.22
N ALA A 23 21.35 33.74 3.35
CA ALA A 23 20.93 32.36 3.45
C ALA A 23 19.98 32.20 2.27
N ILE A 24 20.47 31.58 1.20
CA ILE A 24 19.58 30.95 0.24
C ILE A 24 18.95 29.86 1.08
N ASP A 25 17.81 30.19 1.70
CA ASP A 25 16.88 29.22 2.24
C ASP A 25 16.30 28.53 1.01
N VAL A 26 17.10 27.66 0.40
CA VAL A 26 16.56 26.58 -0.42
C VAL A 26 15.84 25.76 0.63
N ALA A 27 14.55 26.02 0.82
CA ALA A 27 13.67 24.96 1.27
C ALA A 27 13.99 23.82 0.30
N GLU A 28 14.68 22.79 0.79
CA GLU A 28 14.70 21.52 0.09
C GLU A 28 13.21 21.23 -0.12
N GLU A 29 12.72 21.37 -1.35
CA GLU A 29 11.55 20.60 -1.74
C GLU A 29 12.02 19.16 -1.55
N GLU A 30 11.77 18.63 -0.35
CA GLU A 30 11.76 17.20 -0.13
C GLU A 30 10.71 16.69 -1.10
N TYR A 31 11.18 16.31 -2.28
CA TYR A 31 10.38 15.65 -3.28
C TYR A 31 10.08 14.29 -2.65
N GLY A 32 8.99 14.26 -1.87
CA GLY A 32 8.52 13.04 -1.25
C GLY A 32 8.35 11.98 -2.35
N PHE A 33 8.53 10.71 -2.01
CA PHE A 33 8.11 9.62 -2.86
C PHE A 33 6.78 9.06 -2.35
N PRO A 34 5.97 8.41 -3.19
CA PRO A 34 4.88 7.56 -2.70
C PRO A 34 5.43 6.41 -1.85
N ASP A 35 4.55 5.77 -1.09
CA ASP A 35 4.83 4.54 -0.33
C ASP A 35 3.54 3.73 -0.23
N LEU A 36 3.31 2.84 -1.18
CA LEU A 36 2.11 2.05 -1.33
C LEU A 36 2.21 0.81 -0.46
N THR A 37 1.30 0.70 0.51
CA THR A 37 1.26 -0.41 1.44
C THR A 37 -0.10 -1.10 1.38
N VAL A 38 -0.08 -2.43 1.38
CA VAL A 38 -1.27 -3.23 1.66
C VAL A 38 -1.47 -3.28 3.17
N GLN A 39 -2.24 -2.34 3.72
CA GLN A 39 -2.51 -2.22 5.16
C GLN A 39 -3.37 -3.36 5.70
N ALA A 40 -4.30 -3.88 4.88
CA ALA A 40 -5.14 -5.00 5.27
C ALA A 40 -5.35 -5.94 4.08
N PHE A 41 -5.33 -7.24 4.34
CA PHE A 41 -5.73 -8.25 3.38
C PHE A 41 -6.40 -9.44 4.08
N ILE A 42 -7.64 -9.74 3.68
CA ILE A 42 -8.48 -10.75 4.33
C ILE A 42 -9.18 -11.61 3.27
N PRO A 43 -9.28 -12.93 3.49
CA PRO A 43 -8.61 -13.69 4.55
C PRO A 43 -7.13 -13.94 4.21
N PRO A 44 -6.23 -13.97 5.21
CA PRO A 44 -4.84 -14.40 5.01
C PRO A 44 -4.68 -15.91 4.78
N ILE A 45 -5.62 -16.72 5.28
CA ILE A 45 -5.61 -18.19 5.23
C ILE A 45 -7.03 -18.67 4.96
N ILE A 46 -7.18 -19.67 4.10
CA ILE A 46 -8.48 -20.26 3.76
C ILE A 46 -8.45 -21.79 3.95
N LEU A 47 -9.63 -22.35 4.22
CA LEU A 47 -9.87 -23.78 4.34
C LEU A 47 -10.70 -24.34 3.17
N ALA A 48 -10.68 -23.64 2.04
CA ALA A 48 -11.43 -24.01 0.84
C ALA A 48 -10.58 -24.89 -0.09
N GLU A 49 -11.26 -25.77 -0.83
CA GLU A 49 -10.62 -26.69 -1.78
C GLU A 49 -10.42 -26.03 -3.16
N SER A 50 -9.55 -26.64 -3.97
CA SER A 50 -9.39 -26.30 -5.39
C SER A 50 -10.73 -26.19 -6.11
N GLY A 51 -10.91 -25.15 -6.93
CA GLY A 51 -12.14 -24.88 -7.68
C GLY A 51 -13.24 -24.16 -6.88
N ALA A 52 -13.11 -24.00 -5.57
CA ALA A 52 -14.05 -23.20 -4.79
C ALA A 52 -13.92 -21.70 -5.11
N THR A 53 -15.03 -20.98 -4.97
CA THR A 53 -15.03 -19.52 -4.97
C THR A 53 -14.70 -19.01 -3.56
N ILE A 54 -13.76 -18.08 -3.49
CA ILE A 54 -13.39 -17.33 -2.29
C ILE A 54 -13.64 -15.85 -2.50
N TYR A 55 -13.73 -15.12 -1.40
CA TYR A 55 -13.97 -13.68 -1.39
C TYR A 55 -12.79 -13.00 -0.71
N LEU A 56 -12.15 -12.08 -1.42
CA LEU A 56 -11.00 -11.34 -0.94
C LEU A 56 -11.37 -9.87 -0.71
N SER A 57 -10.82 -9.30 0.35
CA SER A 57 -10.90 -7.88 0.67
C SER A 57 -9.50 -7.35 0.94
N ASP A 58 -9.20 -6.14 0.48
CA ASP A 58 -7.94 -5.48 0.75
C ASP A 58 -8.11 -3.97 0.96
N LEU A 59 -7.12 -3.38 1.64
CA LEU A 59 -6.98 -1.96 1.86
C LEU A 59 -5.56 -1.55 1.49
N VAL A 60 -5.43 -0.76 0.43
CA VAL A 60 -4.16 -0.14 0.05
C VAL A 60 -4.14 1.31 0.49
N ALA A 61 -3.00 1.77 0.99
CA ALA A 61 -2.78 3.15 1.35
C ALA A 61 -1.46 3.66 0.77
N ASN A 62 -1.40 4.96 0.53
CA ASN A 62 -0.14 5.64 0.29
C ASN A 62 0.34 6.30 1.60
N THR A 63 1.32 5.70 2.26
CA THR A 63 1.93 6.21 3.50
C THR A 63 3.03 7.25 3.26
N GLY A 64 3.40 7.49 2.01
CA GLY A 64 4.42 8.43 1.59
C GLY A 64 3.92 9.87 1.56
N GLU A 65 4.77 10.75 1.04
CA GLU A 65 4.54 12.20 1.02
C GLU A 65 4.17 12.74 -0.37
N SER A 66 4.28 11.90 -1.41
CA SER A 66 3.87 12.24 -2.77
C SER A 66 2.77 11.35 -3.32
N ARG A 67 2.10 11.83 -4.36
CA ARG A 67 1.07 11.08 -5.08
C ARG A 67 1.67 9.91 -5.86
N SER A 68 1.11 8.71 -5.71
CA SER A 68 1.46 7.57 -6.56
C SER A 68 0.83 7.67 -7.94
N ALA A 69 1.43 7.04 -8.95
CA ALA A 69 0.72 6.77 -10.19
C ALA A 69 -0.32 5.64 -9.98
N LYS A 70 -1.07 5.31 -11.04
CA LYS A 70 -1.91 4.11 -11.00
C LYS A 70 -1.00 2.87 -10.95
N SER A 71 -1.44 1.84 -10.25
CA SER A 71 -0.73 0.57 -10.13
C SER A 71 -1.74 -0.60 -10.12
N THR A 72 -1.28 -1.79 -9.80
CA THR A 72 -2.07 -3.02 -9.75
C THR A 72 -1.86 -3.71 -8.40
N VAL A 73 -2.94 -4.23 -7.83
CA VAL A 73 -2.87 -5.16 -6.70
C VAL A 73 -3.04 -6.57 -7.24
N ARG A 74 -2.10 -7.47 -6.94
CA ARG A 74 -2.10 -8.87 -7.37
C ARG A 74 -2.27 -9.77 -6.16
N TYR A 75 -3.12 -10.79 -6.30
CA TYR A 75 -3.41 -11.77 -5.26
C TYR A 75 -2.78 -13.12 -5.58
N TYR A 76 -2.20 -13.72 -4.55
CA TYR A 76 -1.44 -14.95 -4.63
C TYR A 76 -1.98 -16.01 -3.70
N ILE A 77 -1.79 -17.27 -4.08
CA ILE A 77 -2.11 -18.44 -3.27
C ILE A 77 -0.94 -19.42 -3.21
N SER A 78 -0.76 -20.04 -2.05
CA SER A 78 0.26 -21.05 -1.80
C SER A 78 -0.25 -22.16 -0.88
N ALA A 79 0.33 -23.36 -1.04
CA ALA A 79 0.13 -24.48 -0.13
C ALA A 79 1.09 -24.45 1.09
N VAL A 80 2.03 -23.50 1.13
CA VAL A 80 3.01 -23.36 2.23
C VAL A 80 2.81 -22.03 2.98
N PRO A 81 3.03 -22.00 4.30
CA PRO A 81 2.81 -20.82 5.15
C PRO A 81 3.76 -19.66 4.86
N GLU A 82 4.97 -19.96 4.40
CA GLU A 82 5.93 -18.97 3.95
C GLU A 82 5.72 -18.76 2.44
N ILE A 83 4.83 -17.83 2.10
CA ILE A 83 4.53 -17.51 0.71
C ILE A 83 5.72 -16.78 0.09
N ASP A 84 6.33 -17.42 -0.90
CA ASP A 84 7.24 -16.78 -1.85
C ASP A 84 6.43 -16.33 -3.08
N VAL A 85 6.20 -15.02 -3.19
CA VAL A 85 5.39 -14.42 -4.27
C VAL A 85 6.01 -14.57 -5.66
N SER A 86 7.30 -14.93 -5.76
CA SER A 86 7.97 -15.18 -7.04
C SER A 86 7.58 -16.53 -7.66
N VAL A 87 7.10 -17.48 -6.85
CA VAL A 87 6.68 -18.83 -7.28
C VAL A 87 5.23 -19.16 -6.91
N ALA A 88 4.59 -18.36 -6.07
CA ALA A 88 3.19 -18.51 -5.72
C ALA A 88 2.27 -18.32 -6.93
N LEU A 89 1.13 -18.99 -6.90
CA LEU A 89 0.18 -18.94 -8.01
C LEU A 89 -0.66 -17.66 -7.93
N VAL A 90 -0.79 -16.95 -9.04
CA VAL A 90 -1.67 -15.77 -9.14
C VAL A 90 -3.12 -16.22 -9.29
N ILE A 91 -4.00 -15.71 -8.45
CA ILE A 91 -5.44 -16.02 -8.48
C ILE A 91 -6.29 -14.86 -9.00
N GLY A 92 -5.72 -13.66 -9.08
CA GLY A 92 -6.39 -12.51 -9.64
C GLY A 92 -5.65 -11.20 -9.39
N GLU A 93 -6.22 -10.13 -9.92
CA GLU A 93 -5.71 -8.77 -9.83
C GLU A 93 -6.85 -7.77 -9.76
N ARG A 94 -6.58 -6.58 -9.22
CA ARG A 94 -7.43 -5.39 -9.41
C ARG A 94 -6.58 -4.17 -9.74
N ASN A 95 -7.18 -3.23 -10.46
CA ASN A 95 -6.56 -1.93 -10.70
C ASN A 95 -6.57 -1.09 -9.42
N LEU A 96 -5.46 -0.39 -9.18
CA LEU A 96 -5.35 0.65 -8.16
C LEU A 96 -5.32 2.03 -8.83
N ARG A 97 -6.20 2.92 -8.39
CA ARG A 97 -6.15 4.32 -8.82
C ARG A 97 -4.93 5.04 -8.24
N SER A 98 -4.57 6.19 -8.79
CA SER A 98 -3.58 7.08 -8.16
C SER A 98 -4.05 7.50 -6.77
N LEU A 99 -3.16 7.40 -5.78
CA LEU A 99 -3.42 7.77 -4.39
C LEU A 99 -2.56 8.98 -4.02
N GLY A 100 -3.21 10.03 -3.51
CA GLY A 100 -2.51 11.12 -2.84
C GLY A 100 -1.89 10.69 -1.51
N PRO A 101 -1.06 11.53 -0.88
CA PRO A 101 -0.50 11.23 0.44
C PRO A 101 -1.60 10.92 1.46
N LYS A 102 -1.44 9.82 2.20
CA LYS A 102 -2.39 9.29 3.20
C LYS A 102 -3.77 8.91 2.64
N GLU A 103 -3.99 8.96 1.32
CA GLU A 103 -5.20 8.43 0.71
C GLU A 103 -5.20 6.90 0.76
N ARG A 104 -6.41 6.33 0.75
CA ARG A 104 -6.66 4.89 0.77
C ARG A 104 -7.59 4.49 -0.37
N ASP A 105 -7.48 3.23 -0.78
CA ASP A 105 -8.36 2.58 -1.74
C ASP A 105 -8.61 1.15 -1.30
N GLU A 106 -9.89 0.82 -1.12
CA GLU A 106 -10.33 -0.46 -0.58
C GLU A 106 -11.21 -1.18 -1.60
N SER A 107 -11.16 -2.50 -1.53
CA SER A 107 -12.10 -3.36 -2.24
C SER A 107 -12.51 -4.51 -1.34
N MET A 108 -13.80 -4.85 -1.36
CA MET A 108 -14.40 -5.80 -0.44
C MET A 108 -15.12 -6.91 -1.19
N GLU A 109 -15.01 -8.13 -0.67
CA GLU A 109 -15.75 -9.31 -1.12
C GLU A 109 -15.63 -9.56 -2.64
N MET A 110 -14.43 -9.38 -3.19
CA MET A 110 -14.17 -9.69 -4.60
C MET A 110 -14.13 -11.21 -4.80
N PRO A 111 -14.91 -11.77 -5.74
CA PRO A 111 -14.96 -13.21 -5.97
C PRO A 111 -13.78 -13.68 -6.83
N PHE A 112 -13.05 -14.68 -6.33
CA PHE A 112 -11.99 -15.38 -7.08
C PHE A 112 -12.18 -16.89 -6.99
N VAL A 113 -11.73 -17.61 -8.03
CA VAL A 113 -11.80 -19.08 -8.07
C VAL A 113 -10.43 -19.65 -7.76
N ILE A 114 -10.37 -20.57 -6.81
CA ILE A 114 -9.12 -21.28 -6.48
C ILE A 114 -8.72 -22.15 -7.68
N PRO A 115 -7.50 -22.00 -8.20
CA PRO A 115 -7.02 -22.84 -9.30
C PRO A 115 -7.02 -24.34 -8.94
N ALA A 116 -7.23 -25.19 -9.94
CA ALA A 116 -7.19 -26.63 -9.76
C ALA A 116 -5.75 -27.12 -9.50
N GLY A 117 -5.62 -28.19 -8.72
CA GLY A 117 -4.34 -28.89 -8.52
C GLY A 117 -3.49 -28.38 -7.35
N LEU A 118 -4.05 -27.52 -6.49
CA LEU A 118 -3.42 -27.19 -5.22
C LEU A 118 -3.58 -28.31 -4.20
N SER A 119 -2.61 -28.45 -3.29
CA SER A 119 -2.70 -29.33 -2.13
C SER A 119 -3.97 -29.05 -1.31
N PRO A 120 -4.46 -30.03 -0.52
CA PRO A 120 -5.56 -29.79 0.41
C PRO A 120 -5.27 -28.63 1.36
N PRO A 121 -6.31 -27.91 1.84
CA PRO A 121 -6.17 -26.79 2.75
C PRO A 121 -5.45 -27.16 4.08
N PRO A 122 -4.87 -26.17 4.80
CA PRO A 122 -5.00 -24.73 4.60
C PRO A 122 -4.20 -24.21 3.40
N LEU A 123 -4.78 -23.23 2.69
CA LEU A 123 -4.07 -22.45 1.68
C LEU A 123 -3.80 -21.06 2.22
N TYR A 124 -2.64 -20.53 1.91
CA TYR A 124 -2.13 -19.25 2.39
C TYR A 124 -2.21 -18.22 1.26
N LEU A 125 -2.64 -17.01 1.59
CA LEU A 125 -2.88 -15.94 0.63
C LEU A 125 -1.94 -14.76 0.88
N ALA A 126 -1.61 -14.05 -0.20
CA ALA A 126 -0.96 -12.75 -0.15
C ALA A 126 -1.59 -11.76 -1.14
N ALA A 127 -1.47 -10.48 -0.83
CA ALA A 127 -1.76 -9.37 -1.73
C ALA A 127 -0.52 -8.48 -1.81
N CYS A 128 -0.12 -8.09 -3.02
CA CYS A 128 0.97 -7.16 -3.25
C CYS A 128 0.49 -6.03 -4.16
N VAL A 129 0.87 -4.81 -3.84
CA VAL A 129 0.75 -3.63 -4.72
C VAL A 129 2.08 -3.40 -5.45
N ASP A 130 2.03 -2.69 -6.57
CA ASP A 130 3.19 -2.35 -7.41
C ASP A 130 4.10 -3.52 -7.76
N VAL A 131 3.48 -4.62 -8.14
CA VAL A 131 4.18 -5.90 -8.29
C VAL A 131 5.23 -5.92 -9.40
N ASP A 132 5.07 -5.05 -10.39
CA ASP A 132 6.02 -4.93 -11.48
C ASP A 132 7.16 -3.93 -11.17
N ASP A 133 7.21 -3.39 -9.94
CA ASP A 133 8.26 -2.51 -9.39
C ASP A 133 8.54 -1.31 -10.30
N VAL A 134 7.45 -0.66 -10.74
CA VAL A 134 7.49 0.42 -11.75
C VAL A 134 7.51 1.77 -11.08
N LEU A 135 6.94 1.89 -9.89
CA LEU A 135 6.91 3.12 -9.12
C LEU A 135 8.09 3.14 -8.18
N THR A 136 8.85 4.23 -8.18
CA THR A 136 9.86 4.44 -7.16
C THR A 136 9.18 4.94 -5.89
N GLU A 137 9.33 4.17 -4.82
CA GLU A 137 8.69 4.40 -3.53
C GLU A 137 9.73 4.68 -2.44
N THR A 138 9.30 5.19 -1.29
CA THR A 138 10.23 5.38 -0.15
C THR A 138 10.71 4.05 0.42
N ASN A 139 9.92 3.00 0.24
CA ASN A 139 10.22 1.65 0.69
C ASN A 139 9.55 0.66 -0.28
N GLU A 140 10.32 -0.22 -0.91
CA GLU A 140 9.78 -1.25 -1.82
C GLU A 140 9.46 -2.56 -1.08
N SER A 141 9.83 -2.66 0.20
CA SER A 141 9.76 -3.91 0.98
C SER A 141 8.45 -4.08 1.77
N ASN A 142 7.56 -3.08 1.76
CA ASN A 142 6.28 -3.04 2.49
C ASN A 142 5.05 -3.10 1.55
N ASN A 143 5.26 -3.41 0.26
CA ASN A 143 4.19 -3.47 -0.73
C ASN A 143 3.32 -4.74 -0.62
N CYS A 144 3.75 -5.73 0.18
CA CYS A 144 3.05 -7.01 0.30
C CYS A 144 2.50 -7.26 1.70
N SER A 145 1.26 -7.76 1.77
CA SER A 145 0.67 -8.36 2.96
C SER A 145 0.35 -9.83 2.73
N ASN A 146 0.72 -10.70 3.67
CA ASN A 146 0.56 -12.15 3.57
C ASN A 146 0.04 -12.75 4.87
N SER A 147 -0.05 -14.08 4.92
CA SER A 147 -0.56 -14.81 6.09
C SER A 147 0.20 -14.58 7.39
N ASN A 148 1.43 -14.08 7.33
CA ASN A 148 2.26 -13.78 8.50
C ASN A 148 2.28 -12.28 8.84
N SER A 149 1.65 -11.43 8.03
CA SER A 149 1.56 -9.99 8.29
C SER A 149 0.75 -9.72 9.55
N ARG A 150 1.36 -9.05 10.53
CA ARG A 150 0.71 -8.72 11.81
C ARG A 150 -0.52 -7.84 11.63
N GLU A 151 -0.56 -7.02 10.60
CA GLU A 151 -1.69 -6.12 10.34
C GLU A 151 -2.98 -6.89 10.03
N ASN A 152 -2.91 -8.05 9.36
CA ASN A 152 -4.07 -8.91 9.11
C ASN A 152 -4.72 -9.42 10.40
N SER A 153 -3.95 -9.52 11.50
CA SER A 153 -4.49 -9.96 12.80
C SER A 153 -5.33 -8.88 13.51
N LEU A 154 -5.17 -7.60 13.15
CA LEU A 154 -5.94 -6.50 13.73
C LEU A 154 -7.32 -6.37 13.06
N PHE A 155 -7.39 -6.61 11.76
CA PHE A 155 -8.63 -6.60 10.98
C PHE A 155 -9.43 -7.91 11.06
N MET A 156 -8.88 -8.95 11.69
CA MET A 156 -9.59 -10.21 12.00
C MET A 156 -10.67 -10.07 13.09
N SER A 157 -10.82 -8.91 13.73
CA SER A 157 -11.93 -8.64 14.63
C SER A 157 -13.12 -8.05 13.84
N PRO A 158 -14.32 -8.66 13.88
CA PRO A 158 -15.52 -8.13 13.21
C PRO A 158 -15.86 -6.68 13.59
N ALA A 159 -15.34 -6.20 14.73
CA ALA A 159 -15.62 -4.89 15.29
C ALA A 159 -15.06 -3.70 14.50
N LEU A 160 -14.14 -3.90 13.55
CA LEU A 160 -13.64 -2.81 12.69
C LEU A 160 -14.52 -2.51 11.48
N PHE A 161 -15.56 -3.32 11.22
CA PHE A 161 -16.54 -3.09 10.15
C PHE A 161 -17.86 -2.46 10.64
N ASP A 162 -18.02 -2.16 11.93
CA ASP A 162 -19.28 -1.62 12.50
C ASP A 162 -19.65 -0.17 12.09
N GLY A 163 -19.00 0.38 11.06
CA GLY A 163 -19.49 1.56 10.34
C GLY A 163 -20.38 1.23 9.13
N VAL A 164 -20.32 0.01 8.60
CA VAL A 164 -21.12 -0.44 7.44
C VAL A 164 -21.46 -1.90 7.71
N GLY A 165 -22.71 -2.20 8.08
CA GLY A 165 -23.14 -3.52 8.53
C GLY A 165 -22.87 -4.66 7.55
N VAL A 166 -21.69 -5.27 7.65
CA VAL A 166 -21.33 -6.52 7.00
C VAL A 166 -21.10 -7.57 8.08
N THR A 167 -22.12 -8.37 8.34
CA THR A 167 -21.92 -9.62 9.06
C THR A 167 -21.20 -10.59 8.11
N PRO A 168 -20.04 -11.17 8.46
CA PRO A 168 -19.44 -12.20 7.64
C PRO A 168 -20.40 -13.39 7.62
N VAL A 169 -21.03 -13.63 6.46
CA VAL A 169 -21.84 -14.82 6.25
C VAL A 169 -20.87 -15.99 6.09
N LEU A 170 -20.51 -16.62 7.20
CA LEU A 170 -20.10 -18.01 7.17
C LEU A 170 -21.32 -18.81 6.69
N LYS A 171 -21.43 -19.05 5.39
CA LYS A 171 -22.40 -20.01 4.87
C LYS A 171 -21.99 -21.38 5.43
N PRO A 172 -22.83 -22.07 6.20
CA PRO A 172 -22.48 -23.38 6.72
C PRO A 172 -22.24 -24.34 5.54
N ALA A 173 -21.16 -25.11 5.64
CA ALA A 173 -20.89 -26.24 4.76
C ALA A 173 -22.13 -27.15 4.75
N ALA A 174 -22.62 -27.50 3.57
CA ALA A 174 -23.71 -28.44 3.43
C ALA A 174 -23.27 -29.79 4.03
N HIS A 175 -23.85 -30.15 5.17
CA HIS A 175 -23.68 -31.45 5.78
C HIS A 175 -24.50 -32.46 4.95
N ASP A 176 -23.82 -33.30 4.17
CA ASP A 176 -24.41 -34.47 3.53
C ASP A 176 -24.90 -35.45 4.61
N THR A 177 -26.21 -35.50 4.85
CA THR A 177 -26.84 -36.47 5.76
C THR A 177 -27.29 -37.70 4.99
N ASN A 178 -26.35 -38.47 4.45
CA ASN A 178 -26.59 -39.85 4.04
C ASN A 178 -25.84 -40.80 4.98
N PHE A 179 -26.47 -41.17 6.10
CA PHE A 179 -26.12 -42.36 6.87
C PHE A 179 -27.30 -43.33 6.90
N PRO A 180 -27.09 -44.63 6.62
CA PRO A 180 -28.15 -45.63 6.68
C PRO A 180 -28.44 -45.99 8.14
N THR A 181 -29.71 -46.11 8.47
CA THR A 181 -30.19 -46.66 9.75
C THR A 181 -29.96 -48.18 9.78
N PHE A 182 -29.20 -48.67 10.76
CA PHE A 182 -29.27 -50.06 11.23
C PHE A 182 -30.26 -50.17 12.38
#